data_AF-A0A7X5YL41-F1
#
_entry.id   AF-A0A7X5YL41-F1
#
_cell.length_a   1.000
_cell.length_b   1.000
_cell.length_c   1.000
_cell.angle_alpha   90.00
_cell.angle_beta   90.00
_cell.angle_gamma   90.00
#
_symmetry.space_group_name_H-M   'P 1'
#
loop_
_entity.id
_entity.type
_entity.pdbx_description
1 polymer ?
#
loop_
_entity_poly.entity_id
_entity_poly.type
_entity_poly.pdbx_seq_one_letter_code
_entity_poly.pdbx_strand_id
1 'polypeptide(L)'
;MHVGALAGETDFEGWRQSARAFRLAGVPPERAAFRVGAGGDGLFDESLPPPSPDAAPFTVPKAFVDLAQEVILHRSEDRFDLMYRLLWRLEAEPDLMKIVTDADVADALERTKNVSRASHKMKAFVRFRQIEEDTGERWIAWFEPAHRVVEKTAPFFARRFSTMHWSILTPDGSAFWDAETLTFGPPATRDMAPTEDEIEEFWKTYYASTFNPARLKTKTMQGEMPRRYWKNLPEASLIPELVAQSTVRTEAMVAAPAPEPNARLAKTLSRMNRDQSFEKGFVPSTLQELDQAVQACRRCPLWRDATQGVCGEGPKKARLMIVGEQPGDQEDLAGHPFVGPAGKVLDVALDEAGIDRDDVFVTNAVKHFKHEPRGKRRIHKTPAVSEVSACRWWLDAERRLVKPKLIVTLGATAALGVLGRKVAVTQERGHGIDLADGAKALLTVHPSYLLRIPEAAAKAAERERFTLDLKRAKTLL
;
A
#
# COMPACT_ATOMS: atom_id res chain seq x y z
N MET A 1 0.65 -50.83 24.43
CA MET A 1 0.52 -49.49 23.81
C MET A 1 0.02 -49.76 22.41
N HIS A 2 -1.06 -49.10 21.97
CA HIS A 2 -1.64 -49.35 20.65
C HIS A 2 -0.95 -48.48 19.62
N VAL A 3 -0.53 -49.08 18.51
CA VAL A 3 0.27 -48.40 17.48
C VAL A 3 -0.51 -48.32 16.18
N GLY A 4 -0.68 -47.10 15.66
CA GLY A 4 -1.24 -46.83 14.35
C GLY A 4 -0.12 -46.76 13.32
N ALA A 5 -0.12 -47.67 12.35
CA ALA A 5 0.86 -47.70 11.27
C ALA A 5 0.47 -46.69 10.17
N LEU A 6 1.43 -45.85 9.77
CA LEU A 6 1.29 -44.83 8.74
C LEU A 6 2.15 -45.18 7.52
N ALA A 7 1.61 -44.98 6.32
CA ALA A 7 2.32 -45.29 5.08
C ALA A 7 3.50 -44.34 4.80
N GLY A 8 3.44 -43.12 5.35
CA GLY A 8 4.46 -42.11 5.15
C GLY A 8 4.38 -40.97 6.16
N GLU A 9 5.39 -40.12 6.17
CA GLU A 9 5.49 -39.00 7.11
C GLU A 9 4.42 -37.93 6.91
N THR A 10 3.79 -37.88 5.74
CA THR A 10 2.72 -36.95 5.33
C THR A 10 1.35 -37.62 5.25
N ASP A 11 1.23 -38.88 5.70
CA ASP A 11 0.01 -39.70 5.57
C ASP A 11 -1.12 -39.26 6.52
N PHE A 12 -1.83 -38.21 6.11
CA PHE A 12 -2.99 -37.69 6.84
C PHE A 12 -4.12 -38.71 6.96
N GLU A 13 -4.39 -39.48 5.91
CA GLU A 13 -5.54 -40.38 5.87
C GLU A 13 -5.29 -41.62 6.72
N GLY A 14 -4.07 -42.19 6.70
CA GLY A 14 -3.68 -43.26 7.62
C GLY A 14 -3.71 -42.81 9.08
N TRP A 15 -3.28 -41.57 9.38
CA TRP A 15 -3.41 -41.01 10.72
C TRP A 15 -4.88 -40.86 11.11
N ARG A 16 -5.71 -40.31 10.22
CA ARG A 16 -7.15 -40.09 10.47
C ARG A 16 -7.88 -41.41 10.75
N GLN A 17 -7.58 -42.47 10.00
CA GLN A 17 -8.16 -43.79 10.20
C GLN A 17 -7.75 -44.40 11.54
N SER A 18 -6.45 -44.36 11.86
CA SER A 18 -5.90 -44.86 13.13
C SER A 18 -6.46 -44.08 14.33
N ALA A 19 -6.47 -42.75 14.24
CA ALA A 19 -7.01 -41.86 15.27
C ALA A 19 -8.51 -42.09 15.50
N ARG A 20 -9.29 -42.32 14.44
CA ARG A 20 -10.71 -42.67 14.56
C ARG A 20 -10.90 -44.03 15.22
N ALA A 21 -10.10 -45.03 14.86
CA ALA A 21 -10.17 -46.36 15.46
C ALA A 21 -9.84 -46.32 16.96
N PHE A 22 -8.74 -45.65 17.35
CA PHE A 22 -8.38 -45.43 18.75
C PHE A 22 -9.48 -44.70 19.52
N ARG A 23 -10.06 -43.67 18.91
CA ARG A 23 -11.14 -42.90 19.53
C ARG A 23 -12.39 -43.76 19.77
N LEU A 24 -12.80 -44.57 18.80
CA LEU A 24 -13.95 -45.48 18.93
C LEU A 24 -13.67 -46.66 19.88
N ALA A 25 -12.42 -47.09 20.01
CA ALA A 25 -12.01 -48.11 20.97
C ALA A 25 -11.79 -47.55 22.39
N GLY A 26 -11.94 -46.24 22.59
CA GLY A 26 -11.74 -45.60 23.89
C GLY A 26 -10.29 -45.60 24.37
N VAL A 27 -9.32 -45.63 23.45
CA VAL A 27 -7.89 -45.63 23.78
C VAL A 27 -7.46 -44.20 24.15
N PRO A 28 -7.04 -43.92 25.40
CA PRO A 28 -6.62 -42.58 25.77
C PRO A 28 -5.26 -42.22 25.14
N PRO A 29 -4.93 -40.92 24.99
CA PRO A 29 -3.72 -40.47 24.29
C PRO A 29 -2.41 -41.08 24.82
N GLU A 30 -2.29 -41.33 26.13
CA GLU A 30 -1.11 -41.96 26.74
C GLU A 30 -0.91 -43.44 26.36
N ARG A 31 -1.92 -44.09 25.77
CA ARG A 31 -1.84 -45.48 25.29
C ARG A 31 -1.87 -45.59 23.77
N ALA A 32 -1.95 -44.47 23.04
CA ALA A 32 -1.92 -44.42 21.59
C ALA A 32 -0.57 -43.89 21.11
N ALA A 33 -0.03 -44.49 20.05
CA ALA A 33 1.17 -44.01 19.36
C ALA A 33 1.00 -44.17 17.85
N PHE A 34 1.69 -43.34 17.08
CA PHE A 34 1.68 -43.41 15.61
C PHE A 34 3.10 -43.63 15.10
N ARG A 35 3.27 -44.57 14.16
CA ARG A 35 4.58 -44.88 13.59
C ARG A 35 4.53 -44.89 12.08
N VAL A 36 5.57 -44.32 11.47
CA VAL A 36 5.72 -44.23 10.03
C VAL A 36 6.57 -45.41 9.55
N GLY A 37 6.10 -46.12 8.53
CA GLY A 37 6.79 -47.27 7.92
C GLY A 37 6.30 -48.63 8.45
N ALA A 38 6.45 -49.66 7.61
CA ALA A 38 5.90 -51.01 7.85
C ALA A 38 6.81 -51.96 8.66
N GLY A 39 7.88 -51.45 9.29
CA GLY A 39 8.97 -52.30 9.79
C GLY A 39 9.28 -52.10 11.26
N GLY A 40 8.60 -52.85 12.12
CA GLY A 40 8.98 -53.01 13.52
C GLY A 40 7.77 -53.27 14.40
N ASP A 41 7.24 -54.49 14.38
CA ASP A 41 6.49 -55.01 15.52
C ASP A 41 7.44 -54.99 16.71
N GLY A 42 7.36 -53.93 17.52
CA GLY A 42 7.96 -53.94 18.84
C GLY A 42 7.34 -55.10 19.61
N LEU A 43 8.17 -55.80 20.39
CA LEU A 43 7.79 -57.00 21.16
C LEU A 43 6.58 -56.78 22.11
N PHE A 44 6.11 -55.53 22.27
CA PHE A 44 5.02 -55.09 23.15
C PHE A 44 3.94 -54.26 22.43
N ASP A 45 3.92 -54.26 21.09
CA ASP A 45 2.91 -53.53 20.34
C ASP A 45 1.63 -54.36 20.19
N GLU A 46 0.51 -53.77 20.58
CA GLU A 46 -0.81 -54.37 20.40
C GLU A 46 -1.39 -53.83 19.09
N SER A 47 -1.97 -54.74 18.29
CA SER A 47 -2.68 -54.38 17.06
C SER A 47 -3.83 -53.39 17.35
N LEU A 48 -4.31 -52.72 16.29
CA LEU A 48 -5.44 -51.79 16.38
C LEU A 48 -6.61 -52.48 17.12
N PRO A 49 -7.04 -51.94 18.27
CA PRO A 49 -8.09 -52.56 19.04
C PRO A 49 -9.42 -52.51 18.28
N PRO A 50 -10.26 -53.55 18.38
CA PRO A 50 -11.60 -53.51 17.78
C PRO A 50 -12.41 -52.34 18.38
N PRO A 51 -13.34 -51.75 17.61
CA PRO A 51 -14.19 -50.69 18.13
C PRO A 51 -14.96 -51.18 19.36
N SER A 52 -15.13 -50.30 20.36
CA SER A 52 -15.91 -50.64 21.55
C SER A 52 -17.35 -51.00 21.13
N PRO A 53 -17.97 -52.06 21.69
CA PRO A 53 -19.34 -52.44 21.35
C PRO A 53 -20.36 -51.31 21.56
N ASP A 54 -20.06 -50.36 22.45
CA ASP A 54 -20.90 -49.20 22.79
C ASP A 54 -20.39 -47.88 22.15
N ALA A 55 -19.50 -47.94 21.15
CA ALA A 55 -18.91 -46.75 20.55
C ALA A 55 -19.92 -45.95 19.72
N ALA A 56 -20.37 -44.80 20.26
CA ALA A 56 -21.18 -43.86 19.51
C ALA A 56 -20.36 -43.16 18.40
N PRO A 57 -20.96 -42.91 17.22
CA PRO A 57 -20.31 -42.09 16.20
C PRO A 57 -20.10 -40.66 16.73
N PHE A 58 -18.90 -40.12 16.51
CA PHE A 58 -18.56 -38.75 16.88
C PHE A 58 -18.35 -37.87 15.64
N THR A 59 -18.53 -36.56 15.80
CA THR A 59 -18.25 -35.56 14.77
C THR A 59 -17.19 -34.58 15.29
N VAL A 60 -16.44 -33.98 14.39
CA VAL A 60 -15.42 -32.98 14.72
C VAL A 60 -15.61 -31.71 13.89
N PRO A 61 -15.25 -30.54 14.42
CA PRO A 61 -15.29 -29.30 13.66
C PRO A 61 -14.38 -29.35 12.42
N LYS A 62 -14.80 -28.74 11.31
CA LYS A 62 -13.97 -28.58 10.10
C LYS A 62 -12.62 -27.93 10.42
N ALA A 63 -12.60 -26.94 11.31
CA ALA A 63 -11.38 -26.25 11.73
C ALA A 63 -10.33 -27.18 12.33
N PHE A 64 -10.73 -28.25 13.02
CA PHE A 64 -9.82 -29.27 13.53
C PHE A 64 -9.19 -30.08 12.40
N VAL A 65 -10.01 -30.49 11.42
CA VAL A 65 -9.54 -31.25 10.24
C VAL A 65 -8.53 -30.42 9.45
N ASP A 66 -8.86 -29.17 9.17
CA ASP A 66 -7.98 -28.24 8.45
C ASP A 66 -6.67 -28.03 9.23
N LEU A 67 -6.72 -27.91 10.57
CA LEU A 67 -5.53 -27.79 11.41
C LEU A 67 -4.67 -29.06 11.37
N ALA A 68 -5.29 -30.24 11.47
CA ALA A 68 -4.60 -31.53 11.45
C ALA A 68 -3.82 -31.73 10.15
N GLN A 69 -4.43 -31.41 9.01
CA GLN A 69 -3.81 -31.48 7.68
C GLN A 69 -2.54 -30.61 7.59
N GLU A 70 -2.52 -29.47 8.28
CA GLU A 70 -1.35 -28.60 8.34
C GLU A 70 -0.27 -29.10 9.29
N VAL A 71 -0.66 -29.48 10.52
CA VAL A 71 0.28 -29.87 11.58
C VAL A 71 1.01 -31.16 11.25
N ILE A 72 0.38 -32.09 10.52
CA ILE A 72 1.01 -33.36 10.10
C ILE A 72 2.21 -33.14 9.18
N LEU A 73 2.27 -32.01 8.47
CA LEU A 73 3.43 -31.64 7.64
C LEU A 73 4.62 -31.13 8.47
N HIS A 74 4.43 -30.83 9.77
CA HIS A 74 5.50 -30.39 10.66
C HIS A 74 6.55 -31.51 10.86
N ARG A 75 7.79 -31.16 11.19
CA ARG A 75 8.90 -32.14 11.25
C ARG A 75 8.96 -32.91 12.57
N SER A 76 8.37 -32.36 13.62
CA SER A 76 8.35 -32.91 14.97
C SER A 76 7.72 -34.32 15.02
N GLU A 77 8.28 -35.20 15.84
CA GLU A 77 7.83 -36.59 15.98
C GLU A 77 6.46 -36.70 16.64
N ASP A 78 6.20 -35.88 17.66
CA ASP A 78 4.97 -35.84 18.48
C ASP A 78 3.76 -35.19 17.78
N ARG A 79 3.87 -34.81 16.50
CA ARG A 79 2.79 -34.08 15.79
C ARG A 79 1.50 -34.89 15.68
N PHE A 80 1.60 -36.21 15.49
CA PHE A 80 0.46 -37.10 15.41
C PHE A 80 -0.21 -37.28 16.77
N ASP A 81 0.60 -37.37 17.83
CA ASP A 81 0.15 -37.51 19.21
C ASP A 81 -0.54 -36.24 19.71
N LEU A 82 0.02 -35.06 19.39
CA LEU A 82 -0.60 -33.76 19.66
C LEU A 82 -1.98 -33.67 19.02
N MET A 83 -2.11 -34.05 17.75
CA MET A 83 -3.39 -34.00 17.06
C MET A 83 -4.39 -35.02 17.62
N TYR A 84 -3.92 -36.20 18.05
CA TYR A 84 -4.79 -37.19 18.70
C TYR A 84 -5.26 -36.73 20.09
N ARG A 85 -4.40 -36.07 20.86
CA ARG A 85 -4.77 -35.48 22.16
C ARG A 85 -5.86 -34.42 22.01
N LEU A 86 -5.72 -33.54 21.02
CA LEU A 86 -6.75 -32.55 20.67
C LEU A 86 -8.05 -33.25 20.22
N LEU A 87 -7.96 -34.31 19.40
CA LEU A 87 -9.12 -35.11 18.99
C LEU A 87 -9.87 -35.70 20.19
N TRP A 88 -9.13 -36.26 21.16
CA TRP A 88 -9.70 -36.86 22.35
C TRP A 88 -10.46 -35.83 23.20
N ARG A 89 -9.87 -34.64 23.39
CA ARG A 89 -10.46 -33.55 24.18
C ARG A 89 -11.73 -32.96 23.58
N LEU A 90 -11.89 -33.00 22.25
CA LEU A 90 -13.08 -32.48 21.57
C LEU A 90 -14.40 -33.17 21.98
N GLU A 91 -14.36 -34.32 22.64
CA GLU A 91 -15.55 -34.95 23.23
C GLU A 91 -16.13 -34.12 24.39
N ALA A 92 -15.28 -33.74 25.33
CA ALA A 92 -15.68 -32.97 26.51
C ALA A 92 -15.71 -31.46 26.24
N GLU A 93 -14.93 -31.00 25.25
CA GLU A 93 -14.73 -29.59 24.93
C GLU A 93 -15.04 -29.30 23.44
N PRO A 94 -16.32 -29.25 23.00
CA PRO A 94 -16.67 -29.08 21.58
C PRO A 94 -16.17 -27.76 20.96
N ASP A 95 -15.98 -26.73 21.78
CA ASP A 95 -15.50 -25.40 21.40
C ASP A 95 -13.99 -25.21 21.58
N LEU A 96 -13.21 -26.26 21.88
CA LEU A 96 -11.77 -26.20 22.14
C LEU A 96 -11.00 -25.42 21.06
N MET A 97 -11.36 -25.60 19.79
CA MET A 97 -10.71 -24.91 18.65
C MET A 97 -10.87 -23.37 18.67
N LYS A 98 -11.82 -22.83 19.45
CA LYS A 98 -12.00 -21.38 19.63
C LYS A 98 -11.10 -20.82 20.74
N ILE A 99 -10.56 -21.67 21.61
CA ILE A 99 -9.75 -21.30 22.77
C ILE A 99 -8.28 -21.25 22.35
N VAL A 100 -7.88 -20.17 21.68
CA VAL A 100 -6.50 -20.01 21.17
C VAL A 100 -5.42 -19.93 22.26
N THR A 101 -5.81 -19.74 23.52
CA THR A 101 -4.92 -19.72 24.69
C THR A 101 -4.72 -21.09 25.31
N ASP A 102 -5.45 -22.12 24.88
CA ASP A 102 -5.20 -23.49 25.29
C ASP A 102 -3.81 -23.93 24.83
N ALA A 103 -3.07 -24.66 25.67
CA ALA A 103 -1.68 -25.00 25.41
C ALA A 103 -1.50 -25.87 24.15
N ASP A 104 -2.34 -26.89 23.97
CA ASP A 104 -2.25 -27.79 22.81
C ASP A 104 -2.70 -27.08 21.52
N VAL A 105 -3.75 -26.26 21.62
CA VAL A 105 -4.24 -25.46 20.47
C VAL A 105 -3.19 -24.43 20.06
N ALA A 106 -2.58 -23.73 21.02
CA ALA A 106 -1.53 -22.75 20.75
C ALA A 106 -0.31 -23.39 20.09
N ASP A 107 0.15 -24.55 20.59
CA ASP A 107 1.26 -25.30 20.00
C ASP A 107 0.94 -25.75 18.56
N ALA A 108 -0.24 -26.32 18.33
CA ALA A 108 -0.68 -26.71 17.00
C ALA A 108 -0.72 -25.51 16.02
N LEU A 109 -1.25 -24.36 16.46
CA LEU A 109 -1.28 -23.13 15.66
C LEU A 109 0.13 -22.59 15.36
N GLU A 110 1.07 -22.70 16.29
CA GLU A 110 2.47 -22.33 16.06
C GLU A 110 3.13 -23.25 15.02
N ARG A 111 2.91 -24.56 15.11
CA ARG A 111 3.42 -25.54 14.14
C ARG A 111 2.84 -25.28 12.74
N THR A 112 1.56 -24.93 12.62
CA THR A 112 0.95 -24.50 11.35
C THR A 112 1.63 -23.25 10.78
N LYS A 113 1.94 -22.25 11.60
CA LYS A 113 2.69 -21.06 11.15
C LYS A 113 4.07 -21.44 10.61
N ASN A 114 4.77 -22.37 11.25
CA ASN A 114 6.08 -22.84 10.82
C ASN A 114 6.01 -23.62 9.49
N VAL A 115 5.02 -24.48 9.32
CA VAL A 115 4.72 -25.17 8.05
C VAL A 115 4.44 -24.16 6.93
N SER A 116 3.59 -23.17 7.19
CA SER A 116 3.27 -22.09 6.23
C SER A 116 4.51 -21.29 5.82
N ARG A 117 5.39 -20.95 6.78
CA ARG A 117 6.69 -20.30 6.51
C ARG A 117 7.59 -21.18 5.64
N ALA A 118 7.63 -22.49 5.87
CA ALA A 118 8.42 -23.41 5.05
C ALA A 118 7.89 -23.47 3.61
N SER A 119 6.57 -23.55 3.41
CA SER A 119 5.95 -23.44 2.07
C SER A 119 6.30 -22.12 1.38
N HIS A 120 6.23 -21.00 2.09
CA HIS A 120 6.58 -19.69 1.54
C HIS A 120 8.06 -19.63 1.13
N LYS A 121 8.96 -20.16 1.97
CA LYS A 121 10.40 -20.24 1.65
C LYS A 121 10.66 -21.10 0.42
N MET A 122 9.99 -22.23 0.29
CA MET A 122 10.09 -23.06 -0.91
C MET A 122 9.69 -22.28 -2.16
N LYS A 123 8.54 -21.59 -2.15
CA LYS A 123 8.11 -20.73 -3.28
C LYS A 123 9.11 -19.64 -3.63
N ALA A 124 9.77 -19.05 -2.64
CA ALA A 124 10.69 -17.94 -2.83
C ALA A 124 12.10 -18.36 -3.29
N PHE A 125 12.58 -19.53 -2.83
CA PHE A 125 13.99 -19.92 -2.94
C PHE A 125 14.25 -21.13 -3.83
N VAL A 126 13.23 -21.87 -4.28
CA VAL A 126 13.43 -22.90 -5.32
C VAL A 126 13.98 -22.23 -6.58
N ARG A 127 15.05 -22.80 -7.13
CA ARG A 127 15.68 -22.37 -8.37
C ARG A 127 15.83 -23.57 -9.28
N PHE A 128 15.21 -23.47 -10.45
CA PHE A 128 15.31 -24.49 -11.48
C PHE A 128 16.59 -24.31 -12.27
N ARG A 129 17.24 -25.42 -12.60
CA ARG A 129 18.41 -25.51 -13.46
C ARG A 129 18.05 -26.32 -14.68
N GLN A 130 18.39 -25.81 -15.86
CA GLN A 130 18.16 -26.50 -17.12
C GLN A 130 19.17 -27.63 -17.28
N ILE A 131 18.71 -28.76 -17.79
CA ILE A 131 19.50 -29.89 -18.24
C ILE A 131 18.98 -30.26 -19.62
N GLU A 132 19.90 -30.49 -20.55
CA GLU A 132 19.60 -31.06 -21.86
C GLU A 132 19.58 -32.60 -21.72
N GLU A 133 18.43 -33.22 -21.96
CA GLU A 133 18.30 -34.67 -22.12
C GLU A 133 17.95 -34.99 -23.58
N ASP A 134 18.22 -36.23 -24.02
CA ASP A 134 17.92 -36.71 -25.38
C ASP A 134 16.42 -36.57 -25.77
N THR A 135 15.54 -36.36 -24.79
CA THR A 135 14.08 -36.24 -24.93
C THR A 135 13.56 -34.79 -24.83
N GLY A 136 14.44 -33.81 -24.60
CA GLY A 136 14.09 -32.38 -24.53
C GLY A 136 14.72 -31.65 -23.34
N GLU A 137 14.32 -30.38 -23.15
CA GLU A 137 14.79 -29.55 -22.02
C GLU A 137 14.06 -29.91 -20.73
N ARG A 138 14.82 -30.22 -19.67
CA ARG A 138 14.27 -30.53 -18.34
C ARG A 138 14.86 -29.63 -17.26
N TRP A 139 14.03 -29.26 -16.28
CA TRP A 139 14.39 -28.30 -15.25
C TRP A 139 14.43 -28.94 -13.87
N ILE A 140 15.61 -29.08 -13.26
CA ILE A 140 15.78 -29.72 -11.95
C ILE A 140 16.12 -28.70 -10.86
N ALA A 141 15.50 -28.83 -9.69
CA ALA A 141 15.78 -28.02 -8.51
C ALA A 141 16.01 -28.91 -7.28
N TRP A 142 17.08 -28.66 -6.53
CA TRP A 142 17.27 -29.22 -5.19
C TRP A 142 16.80 -28.22 -4.13
N PHE A 143 15.99 -28.68 -3.17
CA PHE A 143 15.55 -27.84 -2.05
C PHE A 143 15.38 -28.64 -0.76
N GLU A 144 15.79 -28.06 0.38
CA GLU A 144 15.70 -28.69 1.70
C GLU A 144 14.70 -27.95 2.59
N PRO A 145 13.40 -28.28 2.53
CA PRO A 145 12.40 -27.57 3.31
C PRO A 145 12.56 -27.88 4.81
N ALA A 146 12.26 -26.89 5.65
CA ALA A 146 12.31 -27.08 7.12
C ALA A 146 11.27 -28.11 7.62
N HIS A 147 10.18 -28.24 6.88
CA HIS A 147 9.03 -29.11 7.15
C HIS A 147 8.58 -29.78 5.85
N ARG A 148 7.76 -30.82 5.94
CA ARG A 148 7.41 -31.70 4.82
C ARG A 148 6.34 -31.07 3.93
N VAL A 149 6.73 -30.04 3.17
CA VAL A 149 5.78 -29.17 2.45
C VAL A 149 5.78 -29.36 0.94
N VAL A 150 6.49 -30.35 0.42
CA VAL A 150 6.71 -30.54 -1.02
C VAL A 150 5.40 -30.77 -1.74
N GLU A 151 4.62 -31.77 -1.33
CA GLU A 151 3.31 -32.09 -1.91
C GLU A 151 2.33 -30.92 -1.85
N LYS A 152 2.31 -30.23 -0.70
CA LYS A 152 1.49 -29.03 -0.49
C LYS A 152 1.89 -27.88 -1.42
N THR A 153 3.17 -27.72 -1.72
CA THR A 153 3.70 -26.52 -2.39
C THR A 153 3.89 -26.71 -3.89
N ALA A 154 4.17 -27.94 -4.35
CA ALA A 154 4.40 -28.26 -5.76
C ALA A 154 3.31 -27.78 -6.73
N PRO A 155 1.99 -27.81 -6.40
CA PRO A 155 0.95 -27.28 -7.28
C PRO A 155 1.09 -25.78 -7.62
N PHE A 156 1.77 -25.00 -6.78
CA PHE A 156 2.09 -23.60 -7.09
C PHE A 156 3.03 -23.50 -8.29
N PHE A 157 4.06 -24.36 -8.33
CA PHE A 157 5.03 -24.37 -9.42
C PHE A 157 4.40 -24.90 -10.71
N ALA A 158 3.54 -25.92 -10.64
CA ALA A 158 2.83 -26.45 -11.80
C ALA A 158 1.97 -25.37 -12.48
N ARG A 159 1.26 -24.55 -11.70
CA ARG A 159 0.48 -23.42 -12.24
C ARG A 159 1.34 -22.28 -12.78
N ARG A 160 2.50 -22.01 -12.16
CA ARG A 160 3.35 -20.86 -12.51
C ARG A 160 4.27 -21.13 -13.70
N PHE A 161 4.65 -22.40 -13.87
CA PHE A 161 5.60 -22.92 -14.86
C PHE A 161 4.95 -24.10 -15.61
N SER A 162 3.74 -23.89 -16.12
CA SER A 162 2.92 -24.95 -16.71
C SER A 162 3.53 -25.58 -17.96
N THR A 163 4.27 -24.81 -18.74
CA THR A 163 4.88 -25.26 -20.00
C THR A 163 6.28 -25.86 -19.85
N MET A 164 6.82 -25.91 -18.63
CA MET A 164 8.18 -26.39 -18.36
C MET A 164 8.12 -27.80 -17.80
N HIS A 165 8.92 -28.74 -18.28
CA HIS A 165 9.10 -30.03 -17.61
C HIS A 165 10.07 -29.85 -16.45
N TRP A 166 9.60 -29.99 -15.20
CA TRP A 166 10.43 -29.70 -14.03
C TRP A 166 10.36 -30.77 -12.96
N SER A 167 11.39 -30.82 -12.12
CA SER A 167 11.53 -31.76 -11.03
C SER A 167 12.11 -31.06 -9.80
N ILE A 168 11.40 -31.12 -8.67
CA ILE A 168 11.86 -30.58 -7.38
C ILE A 168 12.24 -31.77 -6.50
N LEU A 169 13.53 -31.88 -6.22
CA LEU A 169 14.15 -32.94 -5.43
C LEU A 169 14.37 -32.42 -4.00
N THR A 170 13.91 -33.19 -3.01
CA THR A 170 14.10 -32.88 -1.59
C THR A 170 14.40 -34.13 -0.78
N PRO A 171 14.99 -34.02 0.43
CA PRO A 171 15.27 -35.17 1.28
C PRO A 171 14.02 -35.81 1.90
N ASP A 172 12.85 -35.19 1.82
CA ASP A 172 11.60 -35.73 2.40
C ASP A 172 10.64 -36.27 1.32
N GLY A 173 10.96 -36.10 0.03
CA GLY A 173 10.11 -36.46 -1.11
C GLY A 173 10.42 -35.62 -2.34
N SER A 174 9.96 -36.06 -3.50
CA SER A 174 10.22 -35.37 -4.77
C SER A 174 8.92 -35.07 -5.52
N ALA A 175 8.91 -34.02 -6.33
CA ALA A 175 7.77 -33.65 -7.17
C ALA A 175 8.21 -33.50 -8.63
N PHE A 176 7.44 -34.05 -9.55
CA PHE A 176 7.74 -34.07 -10.99
C PHE A 176 6.54 -33.57 -11.78
N TRP A 177 6.79 -32.70 -12.74
CA TRP A 177 5.78 -32.11 -13.61
C TRP A 177 6.21 -32.24 -15.07
N ASP A 178 5.35 -32.85 -15.88
CA ASP A 178 5.58 -33.17 -17.29
C ASP A 178 4.76 -32.27 -18.24
N ALA A 179 4.35 -31.08 -17.78
CA ALA A 179 3.42 -30.15 -18.45
C ALA A 179 1.93 -30.55 -18.48
N GLU A 180 1.59 -31.78 -18.06
CA GLU A 180 0.20 -32.25 -18.00
C GLU A 180 -0.19 -32.73 -16.61
N THR A 181 0.68 -33.49 -15.95
CA THR A 181 0.45 -34.20 -14.70
C THR A 181 1.53 -33.89 -13.66
N LEU A 182 1.09 -33.71 -12.41
CA LEU A 182 1.97 -33.55 -11.25
C LEU A 182 2.04 -34.89 -10.52
N THR A 183 3.23 -35.47 -10.45
CA THR A 183 3.49 -36.72 -9.75
C THR A 183 4.45 -36.52 -8.58
N PHE A 184 4.32 -37.35 -7.55
CA PHE A 184 5.17 -37.33 -6.38
C PHE A 184 5.96 -38.63 -6.28
N GLY A 185 7.20 -38.53 -5.84
CA GLY A 185 8.10 -39.67 -5.72
C GLY A 185 8.89 -39.66 -4.42
N PRO A 186 9.76 -40.67 -4.22
CA PRO A 186 10.50 -40.84 -2.99
C PRO A 186 11.48 -39.68 -2.71
N PRO A 187 12.00 -39.61 -1.47
CA PRO A 187 13.16 -38.78 -1.15
C PRO A 187 14.29 -38.92 -2.18
N ALA A 188 14.87 -37.80 -2.55
CA ALA A 188 16.04 -37.74 -3.41
C ALA A 188 17.28 -37.35 -2.60
N THR A 189 18.47 -37.61 -3.16
CA THR A 189 19.76 -37.20 -2.61
C THR A 189 20.35 -36.06 -3.45
N ARG A 190 21.25 -35.26 -2.85
CA ARG A 190 21.76 -34.01 -3.46
C ARG A 190 22.46 -34.23 -4.80
N ASP A 191 23.12 -35.38 -4.95
CA ASP A 191 23.84 -35.86 -6.13
C ASP A 191 22.93 -36.15 -7.33
N MET A 192 21.62 -36.33 -7.11
CA MET A 192 20.62 -36.48 -8.18
C MET A 192 20.28 -35.15 -8.87
N ALA A 193 20.76 -34.02 -8.36
CA ALA A 193 20.59 -32.71 -8.99
C ALA A 193 21.92 -32.21 -9.58
N PRO A 194 21.91 -31.60 -10.77
CA PRO A 194 23.12 -31.21 -11.49
C PRO A 194 24.01 -30.26 -10.66
N THR A 195 25.32 -30.53 -10.72
CA THR A 195 26.39 -29.69 -10.16
C THR A 195 26.63 -28.44 -11.00
N GLU A 196 27.19 -27.42 -10.36
CA GLU A 196 27.30 -26.03 -10.83
C GLU A 196 28.02 -25.89 -12.18
N ASP A 197 27.44 -25.14 -13.14
CA ASP A 197 28.12 -24.03 -13.83
C ASP A 197 27.24 -23.32 -14.89
N GLU A 198 27.70 -22.12 -15.30
CA GLU A 198 27.25 -21.17 -16.35
C GLU A 198 26.18 -20.10 -16.00
N ILE A 199 25.08 -20.40 -15.31
CA ILE A 199 24.05 -19.37 -14.99
C ILE A 199 24.46 -18.46 -13.81
N GLU A 200 25.55 -18.81 -13.12
CA GLU A 200 25.94 -18.21 -11.85
C GLU A 200 26.49 -16.78 -11.96
N GLU A 201 27.27 -16.45 -12.99
CA GLU A 201 27.82 -15.10 -13.20
C GLU A 201 26.72 -14.06 -13.48
N PHE A 202 25.69 -14.44 -14.23
CA PHE A 202 24.58 -13.54 -14.57
C PHE A 202 23.78 -13.15 -13.32
N TRP A 203 23.49 -14.10 -12.44
CA TRP A 203 22.79 -13.85 -11.17
C TRP A 203 23.66 -13.07 -10.18
N LYS A 204 24.95 -13.38 -10.08
CA LYS A 204 25.93 -12.63 -9.29
C LYS A 204 25.97 -11.16 -9.71
N THR A 205 26.01 -10.90 -11.01
CA THR A 205 26.01 -9.53 -11.58
C THR A 205 24.69 -8.79 -11.34
N TYR A 206 23.55 -9.47 -11.53
CA TYR A 206 22.23 -8.90 -11.27
C TYR A 206 22.05 -8.56 -9.78
N TYR A 207 22.44 -9.44 -8.87
CA TYR A 207 22.32 -9.21 -7.43
C TYR A 207 23.24 -8.10 -6.94
N ALA A 208 24.49 -8.06 -7.41
CA ALA A 208 25.44 -7.00 -7.07
C ALA A 208 24.95 -5.61 -7.53
N SER A 209 24.26 -5.54 -8.66
CA SER A 209 23.73 -4.27 -9.22
C SER A 209 22.42 -3.81 -8.57
N THR A 210 21.60 -4.73 -8.01
CA THR A 210 20.36 -4.38 -7.29
C THR A 210 20.52 -4.29 -5.77
N PHE A 211 21.65 -4.71 -5.21
CA PHE A 211 21.94 -4.61 -3.78
C PHE A 211 21.97 -3.15 -3.31
N ASN A 212 21.01 -2.78 -2.46
CA ASN A 212 20.92 -1.44 -1.89
C ASN A 212 21.61 -1.40 -0.51
N PRO A 213 22.82 -0.83 -0.41
CA PRO A 213 23.59 -0.83 0.84
C PRO A 213 22.91 -0.03 1.95
N ALA A 214 22.12 1.01 1.62
CA ALA A 214 21.40 1.82 2.60
C ALA A 214 20.20 1.10 3.25
N ARG A 215 19.76 -0.05 2.70
CA ARG A 215 18.67 -0.89 3.26
C ARG A 215 19.15 -2.16 3.92
N LEU A 216 20.46 -2.33 4.08
CA LEU A 216 21.06 -3.53 4.64
C LEU A 216 20.74 -3.68 6.14
N LYS A 217 19.79 -4.57 6.48
CA LYS A 217 19.51 -4.99 7.86
C LYS A 217 20.03 -6.40 8.09
N THR A 218 21.30 -6.52 8.45
CA THR A 218 22.01 -7.81 8.57
C THR A 218 21.30 -8.81 9.48
N LYS A 219 20.75 -8.38 10.62
CA LYS A 219 19.97 -9.25 11.53
C LYS A 219 18.67 -9.76 10.90
N THR A 220 17.91 -8.88 10.23
CA THR A 220 16.66 -9.25 9.54
C THR A 220 16.94 -10.13 8.32
N MET A 221 17.99 -9.84 7.57
CA MET A 221 18.46 -10.64 6.44
C MET A 221 18.85 -12.05 6.89
N GLN A 222 19.57 -12.20 8.00
CA GLN A 222 19.93 -13.51 8.56
C GLN A 222 18.72 -14.28 9.11
N GLY A 223 17.67 -13.59 9.58
CA GLY A 223 16.42 -14.20 10.03
C GLY A 223 15.52 -14.68 8.90
N GLU A 224 15.33 -13.85 7.86
CA GLU A 224 14.52 -14.18 6.67
C GLU A 224 15.25 -15.17 5.75
N MET A 225 16.58 -15.08 5.67
CA MET A 225 17.45 -15.93 4.87
C MET A 225 18.48 -16.65 5.77
N PRO A 226 18.07 -17.71 6.49
CA PRO A 226 18.94 -18.46 7.39
C PRO A 226 20.19 -18.98 6.66
N ARG A 227 21.35 -18.86 7.32
CA ARG A 227 22.66 -19.28 6.80
C ARG A 227 22.72 -20.70 6.23
N ARG A 228 21.88 -21.61 6.73
CA ARG A 228 21.79 -22.99 6.22
C ARG A 228 21.39 -23.08 4.74
N TYR A 229 20.66 -22.09 4.21
CA TYR A 229 20.24 -22.06 2.80
C TYR A 229 21.28 -21.40 1.88
N TRP A 230 22.32 -20.79 2.41
CA TRP A 230 23.30 -20.02 1.63
C TRP A 230 24.14 -20.90 0.71
N LYS A 231 24.33 -22.17 1.08
CA LYS A 231 25.03 -23.16 0.23
C LYS A 231 24.33 -23.43 -1.10
N ASN A 232 23.05 -23.07 -1.21
CA ASN A 232 22.24 -23.24 -2.43
C ASN A 232 22.00 -21.90 -3.15
N LEU A 233 22.64 -20.80 -2.71
CA LEU A 233 22.46 -19.45 -3.24
C LEU A 233 23.79 -18.90 -3.79
N PRO A 234 23.95 -18.82 -5.12
CA PRO A 234 25.08 -18.18 -5.79
C PRO A 234 25.49 -16.82 -5.23
N GLU A 235 24.49 -16.00 -4.93
CA GLU A 235 24.62 -14.62 -4.48
C GLU A 235 25.13 -14.53 -3.05
N ALA A 236 24.99 -15.61 -2.25
CA ALA A 236 25.45 -15.62 -0.87
C ALA A 236 26.97 -15.51 -0.75
N SER A 237 27.71 -15.89 -1.80
CA SER A 237 29.16 -15.70 -1.90
C SER A 237 29.56 -14.21 -1.96
N LEU A 238 28.71 -13.34 -2.53
CA LEU A 238 28.94 -11.90 -2.66
C LEU A 238 28.56 -11.12 -1.41
N ILE A 239 27.71 -11.69 -0.53
CA ILE A 239 27.16 -11.00 0.64
C ILE A 239 28.27 -10.48 1.57
N PRO A 240 29.33 -11.24 1.95
CA PRO A 240 30.37 -10.72 2.82
C PRO A 240 31.07 -9.49 2.26
N GLU A 241 31.39 -9.49 0.97
CA GLU A 241 32.06 -8.38 0.29
C GLU A 241 31.14 -7.17 0.13
N LEU A 242 29.88 -7.37 -0.29
CA LEU A 242 28.89 -6.31 -0.42
C LEU A 242 28.54 -5.65 0.92
N VAL A 243 28.54 -6.43 2.02
CA VAL A 243 28.39 -5.92 3.39
C VAL A 243 29.62 -5.13 3.82
N ALA A 244 30.83 -5.59 3.50
CA ALA A 244 32.06 -4.85 3.80
C ALA A 244 32.13 -3.52 3.04
N GLN A 245 31.69 -3.50 1.78
CA GLN A 245 31.66 -2.30 0.92
C GLN A 245 30.44 -1.40 1.18
N SER A 246 29.46 -1.82 1.99
CA SER A 246 28.19 -1.08 2.12
C SER A 246 28.35 0.29 2.74
N THR A 247 29.26 0.46 3.70
CA THR A 247 29.51 1.74 4.39
C THR A 247 30.06 2.77 3.41
N VAL A 248 31.09 2.39 2.65
CA VAL A 248 31.72 3.24 1.62
C VAL A 248 30.72 3.62 0.53
N ARG A 249 29.92 2.66 0.04
CA ARG A 249 28.88 2.95 -0.96
C ARG A 249 27.77 3.85 -0.44
N THR A 250 27.41 3.72 0.84
CA THR A 250 26.37 4.56 1.47
C THR A 250 26.86 5.99 1.65
N GLU A 251 28.10 6.18 2.10
CA GLU A 251 28.74 7.50 2.18
C GLU A 251 28.80 8.18 0.80
N ALA A 252 29.19 7.44 -0.25
CA ALA A 252 29.19 7.95 -1.63
C ALA A 252 27.78 8.29 -2.12
N MET A 253 26.76 7.49 -1.78
CA MET A 253 25.36 7.77 -2.13
C MET A 253 24.77 8.98 -1.41
N VAL A 254 25.18 9.25 -0.16
CA VAL A 254 24.76 10.44 0.60
C VAL A 254 25.46 11.69 0.08
N ALA A 255 26.73 11.58 -0.31
CA ALA A 255 27.51 12.69 -0.86
C ALA A 255 27.08 13.05 -2.29
N ALA A 256 26.53 12.09 -3.05
CA ALA A 256 26.03 12.34 -4.38
C ALA A 256 24.73 13.18 -4.34
N PRO A 257 24.64 14.29 -5.10
CA PRO A 257 23.40 15.03 -5.21
C PRO A 257 22.30 14.14 -5.81
N ALA A 258 21.08 14.24 -5.25
CA ALA A 258 19.95 13.48 -5.75
C ALA A 258 19.77 13.74 -7.25
N PRO A 259 19.66 12.69 -8.09
CA PRO A 259 19.38 12.87 -9.51
C PRO A 259 18.10 13.66 -9.66
N GLU A 260 18.10 14.67 -10.53
CA GLU A 260 16.86 15.40 -10.81
C GLU A 260 15.82 14.41 -11.33
N PRO A 261 14.61 14.37 -10.73
CA PRO A 261 13.58 13.46 -11.17
C PRO A 261 13.26 13.74 -12.63
N ASN A 262 13.15 12.67 -13.42
CA ASN A 262 12.74 12.76 -14.82
C ASN A 262 11.50 13.68 -14.94
N ALA A 263 11.58 14.71 -15.80
CA ALA A 263 10.54 15.73 -15.95
C ALA A 263 9.14 15.13 -16.21
N ARG A 264 9.06 13.95 -16.85
CA ARG A 264 7.79 13.22 -17.05
C ARG A 264 7.23 12.64 -15.74
N LEU A 265 8.09 12.11 -14.88
CA LEU A 265 7.71 11.59 -13.56
C LEU A 265 7.28 12.72 -12.64
N ALA A 266 8.02 13.83 -12.61
CA ALA A 266 7.65 15.03 -11.86
C ALA A 266 6.25 15.54 -12.26
N LYS A 267 5.98 15.64 -13.57
CA LYS A 267 4.65 16.02 -14.09
C LYS A 267 3.53 15.05 -13.67
N THR A 268 3.83 13.76 -13.58
CA THR A 268 2.87 12.73 -13.17
C THR A 268 2.58 12.81 -11.67
N LEU A 269 3.61 12.95 -10.84
CA LEU A 269 3.49 13.13 -9.39
C LEU A 269 2.73 14.42 -9.04
N SER A 270 3.01 15.54 -9.72
CA SER A 270 2.26 16.78 -9.56
C SER A 270 0.78 16.62 -9.92
N ARG A 271 0.44 15.80 -10.93
CA ARG A 271 -0.95 15.45 -11.26
C ARG A 271 -1.59 14.63 -10.15
N MET A 272 -0.90 13.60 -9.65
CA MET A 272 -1.41 12.74 -8.57
C MET A 272 -1.62 13.51 -7.27
N ASN A 273 -0.68 14.39 -6.89
CA ASN A 273 -0.82 15.26 -5.71
C ASN A 273 -2.01 16.23 -5.85
N ARG A 274 -2.30 16.71 -7.06
CA ARG A 274 -3.48 17.54 -7.33
C ARG A 274 -4.80 16.77 -7.18
N ASP A 275 -4.79 15.50 -7.59
CA ASP A 275 -5.98 14.66 -7.65
C ASP A 275 -6.24 13.89 -6.33
N GLN A 276 -5.27 13.82 -5.40
CA GLN A 276 -5.37 13.11 -4.11
C GLN A 276 -6.54 13.58 -3.21
N SER A 277 -7.00 14.82 -3.32
CA SER A 277 -8.05 15.38 -2.45
C SER A 277 -9.48 14.83 -2.72
N PHE A 278 -9.66 13.87 -3.64
CA PHE A 278 -10.96 13.49 -4.20
C PHE A 278 -11.34 12.00 -4.06
N GLU A 279 -10.83 11.27 -3.07
CA GLU A 279 -10.85 9.79 -3.14
C GLU A 279 -12.20 9.07 -2.93
N LYS A 280 -13.31 9.71 -2.51
CA LYS A 280 -14.65 9.06 -2.50
C LYS A 280 -15.79 10.08 -2.67
N GLY A 281 -16.56 10.00 -3.76
CA GLY A 281 -17.78 10.79 -4.00
C GLY A 281 -17.88 11.45 -5.38
N PHE A 282 -18.74 12.48 -5.51
CA PHE A 282 -18.87 13.31 -6.71
C PHE A 282 -17.58 14.08 -6.99
N VAL A 283 -16.99 13.88 -8.17
CA VAL A 283 -15.82 14.61 -8.65
C VAL A 283 -16.22 15.37 -9.92
N PRO A 284 -16.38 16.70 -9.87
CA PRO A 284 -16.87 17.46 -11.02
C PRO A 284 -15.89 17.37 -12.19
N SER A 285 -16.36 17.01 -13.38
CA SER A 285 -15.53 16.82 -14.58
C SER A 285 -15.44 18.08 -15.44
N THR A 286 -16.37 19.02 -15.25
CA THR A 286 -16.43 20.31 -15.95
C THR A 286 -16.65 21.47 -14.98
N LEU A 287 -16.33 22.70 -15.43
CA LEU A 287 -16.60 23.92 -14.64
C LEU A 287 -18.10 24.17 -14.47
N GLN A 288 -18.92 23.74 -15.43
CA GLN A 288 -20.38 23.85 -15.35
C GLN A 288 -20.96 22.90 -14.28
N GLU A 289 -20.51 21.65 -14.24
CA GLU A 289 -20.87 20.71 -13.17
C GLU A 289 -20.40 21.21 -11.80
N LEU A 290 -19.21 21.81 -11.75
CA LEU A 290 -18.68 22.42 -10.54
C LEU A 290 -19.59 23.54 -10.03
N ASP A 291 -19.97 24.47 -10.91
CA ASP A 291 -20.85 25.59 -10.57
C ASP A 291 -22.22 25.12 -10.05
N GLN A 292 -22.88 24.20 -10.76
CA GLN A 292 -24.14 23.61 -10.31
C GLN A 292 -24.03 22.96 -8.92
N ALA A 293 -22.93 22.25 -8.67
CA ALA A 293 -22.71 21.60 -7.38
C ALA A 293 -22.35 22.60 -6.26
N VAL A 294 -21.73 23.75 -6.58
CA VAL A 294 -21.51 24.85 -5.64
C VAL A 294 -22.84 25.43 -5.16
N GLN A 295 -23.85 25.56 -6.04
CA GLN A 295 -25.19 26.04 -5.64
C GLN A 295 -25.87 25.13 -4.60
N ALA A 296 -25.63 23.82 -4.69
CA ALA A 296 -26.16 22.83 -3.74
C ALA A 296 -25.24 22.60 -2.53
N CYS A 297 -24.11 23.30 -2.41
CA CYS A 297 -23.10 23.01 -1.40
C CYS A 297 -23.62 23.29 0.02
N ARG A 298 -23.36 22.35 0.94
CA ARG A 298 -23.69 22.46 2.38
C ARG A 298 -22.49 22.20 3.30
N ARG A 299 -21.26 22.27 2.78
CA ARG A 299 -20.00 21.90 3.48
C ARG A 299 -19.62 22.80 4.67
N CYS A 300 -20.16 24.02 4.74
CA CYS A 300 -19.97 24.94 5.86
C CYS A 300 -21.22 25.80 6.07
N PRO A 301 -21.44 26.45 7.23
CA PRO A 301 -22.69 27.17 7.50
C PRO A 301 -23.02 28.36 6.58
N LEU A 302 -22.06 28.85 5.80
CA LEU A 302 -22.21 30.08 5.01
C LEU A 302 -23.29 30.04 3.93
N TRP A 303 -23.69 28.84 3.47
CA TRP A 303 -24.78 28.70 2.50
C TRP A 303 -26.14 29.19 3.03
N ARG A 304 -26.32 29.26 4.35
CA ARG A 304 -27.62 29.54 4.98
C ARG A 304 -28.09 30.97 4.73
N ASP A 305 -27.16 31.90 4.82
CA ASP A 305 -27.46 33.34 4.81
C ASP A 305 -27.04 34.02 3.50
N ALA A 306 -26.19 33.36 2.70
CA ALA A 306 -25.82 33.82 1.36
C ALA A 306 -26.98 33.66 0.36
N THR A 307 -27.03 34.50 -0.67
CA THR A 307 -28.08 34.39 -1.71
C THR A 307 -27.85 33.16 -2.59
N GLN A 308 -26.60 32.94 -2.98
CA GLN A 308 -26.20 31.86 -3.86
C GLN A 308 -24.70 31.57 -3.69
N GLY A 309 -24.23 30.48 -4.29
CA GLY A 309 -22.81 30.24 -4.42
C GLY A 309 -22.25 31.02 -5.61
N VAL A 310 -21.05 31.57 -5.47
CA VAL A 310 -20.34 32.27 -6.55
C VAL A 310 -19.12 31.44 -6.91
N CYS A 311 -19.22 30.70 -8.01
CA CYS A 311 -18.14 29.90 -8.55
C CYS A 311 -17.12 30.79 -9.28
N GLY A 312 -15.93 30.24 -9.58
CA GLY A 312 -14.95 30.93 -10.40
C GLY A 312 -15.35 31.00 -11.87
N GLU A 313 -14.90 32.05 -12.55
CA GLU A 313 -15.20 32.30 -13.95
C GLU A 313 -13.92 32.56 -14.76
N GLY A 314 -13.97 32.30 -16.07
CA GLY A 314 -12.87 32.54 -17.01
C GLY A 314 -12.55 31.33 -17.89
N PRO A 315 -11.50 31.40 -18.72
CA PRO A 315 -11.17 30.33 -19.66
C PRO A 315 -10.79 29.02 -18.97
N LYS A 316 -11.30 27.89 -19.49
CA LYS A 316 -10.97 26.54 -19.00
C LYS A 316 -9.46 26.21 -19.03
N LYS A 317 -8.68 26.92 -19.83
CA LYS A 317 -7.21 26.73 -19.96
C LYS A 317 -6.42 27.98 -19.56
N ALA A 318 -6.99 28.84 -18.72
CA ALA A 318 -6.31 30.04 -18.24
C ALA A 318 -4.96 29.69 -17.59
N ARG A 319 -3.88 30.35 -18.03
CA ARG A 319 -2.55 30.15 -17.45
C ARG A 319 -2.39 30.84 -16.09
N LEU A 320 -3.17 31.90 -15.89
CA LEU A 320 -3.23 32.67 -14.66
C LEU A 320 -4.58 32.44 -13.98
N MET A 321 -4.53 32.10 -12.68
CA MET A 321 -5.70 32.09 -11.81
C MET A 321 -5.53 33.16 -10.73
N ILE A 322 -6.56 33.96 -10.46
CA ILE A 322 -6.60 34.94 -9.38
C ILE A 322 -7.61 34.48 -8.33
N VAL A 323 -7.19 34.43 -7.08
CA VAL A 323 -7.99 33.95 -5.95
C VAL A 323 -8.17 35.07 -4.93
N GLY A 324 -9.42 35.48 -4.72
CA GLY A 324 -9.85 36.40 -3.66
C GLY A 324 -10.25 35.70 -2.35
N GLU A 325 -10.76 36.47 -1.40
CA GLU A 325 -11.20 35.96 -0.10
C GLU A 325 -12.55 35.23 -0.19
N GLN A 326 -13.61 35.96 -0.54
CA GLN A 326 -14.99 35.49 -0.64
C GLN A 326 -15.79 36.47 -1.53
N PRO A 327 -17.01 36.10 -1.97
CA PRO A 327 -17.89 37.03 -2.66
C PRO A 327 -18.30 38.18 -1.72
N GLY A 328 -18.43 39.39 -2.26
CA GLY A 328 -19.03 40.52 -1.56
C GLY A 328 -20.53 40.61 -1.81
N ASP A 329 -21.12 41.73 -1.38
CA ASP A 329 -22.56 42.02 -1.48
C ASP A 329 -23.06 42.00 -2.94
N GLN A 330 -22.30 42.59 -3.86
CA GLN A 330 -22.69 42.66 -5.28
C GLN A 330 -22.45 41.32 -5.98
N GLU A 331 -21.35 40.65 -5.67
CA GLU A 331 -21.01 39.34 -6.21
C GLU A 331 -22.04 38.28 -5.81
N ASP A 332 -22.48 38.28 -4.55
CA ASP A 332 -23.50 37.37 -4.03
C ASP A 332 -24.86 37.54 -4.71
N LEU A 333 -25.23 38.76 -5.11
CA LEU A 333 -26.47 39.01 -5.86
C LEU A 333 -26.33 38.71 -7.35
N ALA A 334 -25.18 39.06 -7.93
CA ALA A 334 -24.93 38.89 -9.36
C ALA A 334 -24.59 37.45 -9.75
N GLY A 335 -24.03 36.65 -8.84
CA GLY A 335 -23.52 35.30 -9.13
C GLY A 335 -22.13 35.29 -9.77
N HIS A 336 -21.45 36.43 -9.86
CA HIS A 336 -20.16 36.59 -10.55
C HIS A 336 -19.07 37.12 -9.60
N PRO A 337 -17.86 36.55 -9.61
CA PRO A 337 -16.76 37.02 -8.77
C PRO A 337 -16.21 38.38 -9.25
N PHE A 338 -15.82 39.25 -8.31
CA PHE A 338 -15.16 40.55 -8.60
C PHE A 338 -15.96 41.50 -9.50
N VAL A 339 -17.28 41.61 -9.33
CA VAL A 339 -18.09 42.65 -10.01
C VAL A 339 -18.22 43.95 -9.21
N GLY A 340 -17.90 43.91 -7.92
CA GLY A 340 -18.01 45.05 -7.00
C GLY A 340 -16.85 46.05 -7.07
N PRO A 341 -16.75 47.00 -6.12
CA PRO A 341 -15.72 48.03 -6.11
C PRO A 341 -14.29 47.50 -6.09
N ALA A 342 -14.04 46.38 -5.39
CA ALA A 342 -12.73 45.73 -5.36
C ALA A 342 -12.37 45.10 -6.73
N GLY A 343 -13.37 44.60 -7.46
CA GLY A 343 -13.23 44.11 -8.82
C GLY A 343 -12.79 45.19 -9.78
N LYS A 344 -13.44 46.36 -9.75
CA LYS A 344 -13.03 47.51 -10.56
C LYS A 344 -11.58 47.94 -10.33
N VAL A 345 -11.12 47.88 -9.07
CA VAL A 345 -9.71 48.17 -8.74
C VAL A 345 -8.78 47.10 -9.31
N LEU A 346 -9.19 45.82 -9.26
CA LEU A 346 -8.44 44.72 -9.86
C LEU A 346 -8.35 44.88 -11.38
N ASP A 347 -9.46 45.17 -12.06
CA ASP A 347 -9.51 45.31 -13.53
C ASP A 347 -8.58 46.42 -14.02
N VAL A 348 -8.60 47.59 -13.38
CA VAL A 348 -7.68 48.68 -13.69
C VAL A 348 -6.22 48.28 -13.47
N ALA A 349 -5.92 47.56 -12.39
CA ALA A 349 -4.55 47.14 -12.10
C ALA A 349 -4.05 46.02 -13.05
N LEU A 350 -4.95 45.15 -13.53
CA LEU A 350 -4.65 44.15 -14.55
C LEU A 350 -4.31 44.80 -15.88
N ASP A 351 -5.10 45.79 -16.31
CA ASP A 351 -4.84 46.59 -17.50
C ASP A 351 -3.49 47.31 -17.43
N GLU A 352 -3.18 47.97 -16.30
CA GLU A 352 -1.88 48.60 -16.06
C GLU A 352 -0.70 47.61 -16.02
N ALA A 353 -0.95 46.36 -15.66
CA ALA A 353 0.03 45.28 -15.70
C ALA A 353 0.14 44.63 -17.09
N GLY A 354 -0.72 45.01 -18.04
CA GLY A 354 -0.84 44.43 -19.37
C GLY A 354 -1.27 42.96 -19.32
N ILE A 355 -2.19 42.63 -18.41
CA ILE A 355 -2.83 41.32 -18.28
C ILE A 355 -4.29 41.49 -18.72
N ASP A 356 -4.69 40.80 -19.79
CA ASP A 356 -6.07 40.79 -20.25
C ASP A 356 -6.96 40.04 -19.25
N ARG A 357 -8.06 40.67 -18.80
CA ARG A 357 -9.01 40.09 -17.85
C ARG A 357 -9.70 38.86 -18.40
N ASP A 358 -9.88 38.79 -19.73
CA ASP A 358 -10.55 37.68 -20.40
C ASP A 358 -9.68 36.42 -20.50
N ASP A 359 -8.35 36.57 -20.34
CA ASP A 359 -7.39 35.45 -20.32
C ASP A 359 -7.20 34.82 -18.93
N VAL A 360 -7.84 35.38 -17.91
CA VAL A 360 -7.63 35.03 -16.50
C VAL A 360 -8.83 34.28 -15.93
N PHE A 361 -8.56 33.23 -15.16
CA PHE A 361 -9.59 32.59 -14.34
C PHE A 361 -9.64 33.25 -12.96
N VAL A 362 -10.77 33.83 -12.58
CA VAL A 362 -10.93 34.58 -11.33
C VAL A 362 -11.91 33.85 -10.42
N THR A 363 -11.56 33.71 -9.15
CA THR A 363 -12.37 33.00 -8.16
C THR A 363 -12.07 33.47 -6.73
N ASN A 364 -12.72 32.86 -5.74
CA ASN A 364 -12.49 33.13 -4.32
C ASN A 364 -12.17 31.85 -3.53
N ALA A 365 -11.45 31.98 -2.41
CA ALA A 365 -11.16 30.86 -1.52
C ALA A 365 -12.42 30.27 -0.88
N VAL A 366 -13.42 31.10 -0.60
CA VAL A 366 -14.75 30.70 -0.14
C VAL A 366 -15.79 31.11 -1.19
N LYS A 367 -16.83 30.28 -1.40
CA LYS A 367 -17.84 30.47 -2.47
C LYS A 367 -19.14 31.13 -2.04
N HIS A 368 -19.35 31.38 -0.74
CA HIS A 368 -20.58 31.99 -0.21
C HIS A 368 -20.24 33.24 0.60
N PHE A 369 -21.08 34.27 0.52
CA PHE A 369 -20.83 35.55 1.17
C PHE A 369 -21.14 35.52 2.67
N LYS A 370 -20.10 35.56 3.49
CA LYS A 370 -20.23 35.74 4.94
C LYS A 370 -20.45 37.20 5.29
N HIS A 371 -21.58 37.48 5.93
CA HIS A 371 -21.94 38.83 6.34
C HIS A 371 -22.78 38.85 7.62
N GLU A 372 -22.88 40.03 8.23
CA GLU A 372 -23.84 40.33 9.28
C GLU A 372 -24.80 41.42 8.80
N PRO A 373 -26.12 41.27 8.99
CA PRO A 373 -27.08 42.30 8.65
C PRO A 373 -26.96 43.48 9.63
N ARG A 374 -26.85 44.70 9.08
CA ARG A 374 -26.92 45.96 9.83
C ARG A 374 -27.93 46.88 9.16
N GLY A 375 -29.18 46.82 9.63
CA GLY A 375 -30.31 47.46 8.96
C GLY A 375 -30.52 46.85 7.58
N LYS A 376 -30.57 47.69 6.54
CA LYS A 376 -30.69 47.24 5.13
C LYS A 376 -29.35 46.84 4.48
N ARG A 377 -28.22 46.95 5.19
CA ARG A 377 -26.88 46.68 4.65
C ARG A 377 -26.36 45.33 5.12
N ARG A 378 -25.65 44.62 4.24
CA ARG A 378 -24.92 43.39 4.56
C ARG A 378 -23.45 43.73 4.79
N ILE A 379 -22.98 43.58 6.02
CA ILE A 379 -21.62 43.93 6.41
C ILE A 379 -20.74 42.70 6.29
N HIS A 380 -19.78 42.75 5.36
CA HIS A 380 -18.81 41.68 5.14
C HIS A 380 -18.06 41.26 6.42
N LYS A 381 -17.93 39.95 6.65
CA LYS A 381 -17.13 39.37 7.73
C LYS A 381 -16.12 38.37 7.17
N THR A 382 -14.90 38.41 7.67
CA THR A 382 -13.84 37.50 7.21
C THR A 382 -14.20 36.04 7.51
N PRO A 383 -14.04 35.12 6.55
CA PRO A 383 -14.24 33.70 6.77
C PRO A 383 -13.31 33.13 7.86
N ALA A 384 -13.83 32.19 8.63
CA ALA A 384 -13.05 31.43 9.60
C ALA A 384 -12.15 30.42 8.89
N VAL A 385 -11.05 30.01 9.54
CA VAL A 385 -10.13 28.99 9.00
C VAL A 385 -10.86 27.68 8.67
N SER A 386 -11.87 27.30 9.46
CA SER A 386 -12.70 26.12 9.21
C SER A 386 -13.55 26.25 7.94
N GLU A 387 -14.09 27.44 7.66
CA GLU A 387 -14.88 27.73 6.45
C GLU A 387 -13.98 27.70 5.21
N VAL A 388 -12.79 28.31 5.28
CA VAL A 388 -11.78 28.26 4.21
C VAL A 388 -11.35 26.81 3.95
N SER A 389 -11.08 26.05 5.00
CA SER A 389 -10.67 24.64 4.88
C SER A 389 -11.78 23.78 4.27
N ALA A 390 -13.04 24.01 4.65
CA ALA A 390 -14.18 23.30 4.08
C ALA A 390 -14.41 23.65 2.58
N CYS A 391 -14.22 24.93 2.22
CA CYS A 391 -14.43 25.42 0.85
C CYS A 391 -13.23 25.16 -0.07
N ARG A 392 -12.03 24.92 0.48
CA ARG A 392 -10.82 24.56 -0.26
C ARG A 392 -11.05 23.40 -1.23
N TRP A 393 -11.95 22.48 -0.90
CA TRP A 393 -12.33 21.39 -1.80
C TRP A 393 -12.81 21.90 -3.18
N TRP A 394 -13.59 22.98 -3.22
CA TRP A 394 -14.05 23.60 -4.47
C TRP A 394 -12.90 24.31 -5.20
N LEU A 395 -12.05 25.03 -4.46
CA LEU A 395 -10.88 25.69 -5.03
C LEU A 395 -9.89 24.70 -5.66
N ASP A 396 -9.63 23.58 -4.99
CA ASP A 396 -8.76 22.53 -5.52
C ASP A 396 -9.40 21.85 -6.76
N ALA A 397 -10.74 21.80 -6.84
CA ALA A 397 -11.44 21.32 -8.03
C ALA A 397 -11.30 22.30 -9.21
N GLU A 398 -11.41 23.62 -8.98
CA GLU A 398 -11.13 24.63 -10.01
C GLU A 398 -9.68 24.51 -10.50
N ARG A 399 -8.71 24.41 -9.60
CA ARG A 399 -7.28 24.24 -9.93
C ARG A 399 -7.03 22.97 -10.74
N ARG A 400 -7.75 21.88 -10.43
CA ARG A 400 -7.68 20.61 -11.18
C ARG A 400 -8.23 20.75 -12.60
N LEU A 401 -9.34 21.47 -12.77
CA LEU A 401 -9.99 21.65 -14.07
C LEU A 401 -9.27 22.66 -14.95
N VAL A 402 -8.86 23.79 -14.39
CA VAL A 402 -8.21 24.92 -15.11
C VAL A 402 -6.73 24.67 -15.36
N LYS A 403 -6.05 24.04 -14.40
CA LYS A 403 -4.60 23.76 -14.44
C LYS A 403 -3.72 25.01 -14.69
N PRO A 404 -3.89 26.08 -13.90
CA PRO A 404 -3.09 27.30 -14.07
C PRO A 404 -1.60 27.01 -13.84
N LYS A 405 -0.74 27.80 -14.51
CA LYS A 405 0.72 27.81 -14.26
C LYS A 405 1.05 28.69 -13.05
N LEU A 406 0.31 29.78 -12.88
CA LEU A 406 0.47 30.74 -11.80
C LEU A 406 -0.86 31.03 -11.12
N ILE A 407 -0.85 31.09 -9.79
CA ILE A 407 -1.98 31.46 -8.95
C ILE A 407 -1.62 32.73 -8.16
N VAL A 408 -2.33 33.83 -8.40
CA VAL A 408 -2.18 35.07 -7.61
C VAL A 408 -3.21 35.07 -6.50
N THR A 409 -2.76 35.16 -5.25
CA THR A 409 -3.65 35.21 -4.08
C THR A 409 -3.77 36.62 -3.54
N LEU A 410 -5.01 37.12 -3.49
CA LEU A 410 -5.35 38.46 -3.03
C LEU A 410 -5.66 38.43 -1.53
N GLY A 411 -4.66 38.73 -0.71
CA GLY A 411 -4.77 38.77 0.76
C GLY A 411 -4.57 37.43 1.47
N ALA A 412 -4.63 37.48 2.79
CA ALA A 412 -4.24 36.36 3.66
C ALA A 412 -5.18 35.15 3.56
N THR A 413 -6.49 35.39 3.42
CA THR A 413 -7.49 34.31 3.34
C THR A 413 -7.37 33.52 2.04
N ALA A 414 -7.13 34.20 0.92
CA ALA A 414 -6.85 33.56 -0.37
C ALA A 414 -5.58 32.71 -0.30
N ALA A 415 -4.52 33.26 0.28
CA ALA A 415 -3.25 32.55 0.46
C ALA A 415 -3.39 31.33 1.36
N LEU A 416 -4.17 31.40 2.45
CA LEU A 416 -4.49 30.25 3.29
C LEU A 416 -5.21 29.15 2.49
N GLY A 417 -6.16 29.52 1.63
CA GLY A 417 -6.88 28.58 0.77
C GLY A 417 -5.97 27.83 -0.22
N VAL A 418 -5.03 28.54 -0.86
CA VAL A 418 -4.13 27.97 -1.87
C VAL A 418 -2.95 27.21 -1.26
N LEU A 419 -2.30 27.79 -0.25
CA LEU A 419 -1.07 27.27 0.36
C LEU A 419 -1.33 26.28 1.49
N GLY A 420 -2.51 26.32 2.10
CA GLY A 420 -2.85 25.49 3.26
C GLY A 420 -2.16 25.90 4.56
N ARG A 421 -1.46 27.04 4.59
CA ARG A 421 -0.83 27.60 5.79
C ARG A 421 -1.12 29.08 5.92
N LYS A 422 -1.03 29.60 7.15
CA LYS A 422 -1.08 31.04 7.39
C LYS A 422 0.18 31.71 6.82
N VAL A 423 0.02 32.92 6.33
CA VAL A 423 1.09 33.73 5.71
C VAL A 423 1.09 35.14 6.27
N ALA A 424 2.26 35.75 6.29
CA ALA A 424 2.40 37.18 6.51
C ALA A 424 2.47 37.90 5.15
N VAL A 425 1.31 38.32 4.61
CA VAL A 425 1.20 38.87 3.24
C VAL A 425 2.22 39.99 2.97
N THR A 426 2.42 40.90 3.91
CA THR A 426 3.35 42.03 3.75
C THR A 426 4.81 41.60 3.63
N GLN A 427 5.19 40.46 4.20
CA GLN A 427 6.56 39.92 4.17
C GLN A 427 6.78 38.97 2.98
N GLU A 428 5.74 38.22 2.60
CA GLU A 428 5.85 37.16 1.59
C GLU A 428 5.39 37.59 0.18
N ARG A 429 4.80 38.79 0.02
CA ARG A 429 4.36 39.29 -1.29
C ARG A 429 5.50 39.42 -2.31
N GLY A 430 5.16 39.35 -3.59
CA GLY A 430 6.12 39.56 -4.69
C GLY A 430 7.05 38.38 -4.99
N HIS A 431 7.08 37.35 -4.14
CA HIS A 431 7.90 36.16 -4.30
C HIS A 431 7.08 34.98 -4.82
N GLY A 432 7.62 34.24 -5.81
CA GLY A 432 6.99 33.05 -6.34
C GLY A 432 7.23 31.84 -5.44
N ILE A 433 6.17 31.19 -4.98
CA ILE A 433 6.21 29.99 -4.13
C ILE A 433 5.82 28.77 -4.97
N ASP A 434 6.65 27.74 -5.00
CA ASP A 434 6.33 26.49 -5.69
C ASP A 434 5.27 25.67 -4.93
N LEU A 435 4.26 25.19 -5.66
CA LEU A 435 3.19 24.37 -5.12
C LEU A 435 3.38 22.89 -5.49
N ALA A 436 2.88 22.01 -4.64
CA ALA A 436 2.99 20.55 -4.83
C ALA A 436 2.31 20.04 -6.12
N ASP A 437 1.34 20.78 -6.66
CA ASP A 437 0.64 20.48 -7.90
C ASP A 437 1.36 21.00 -9.17
N GLY A 438 2.55 21.57 -9.02
CA GLY A 438 3.42 22.06 -10.09
C GLY A 438 3.12 23.49 -10.56
N ALA A 439 2.15 24.19 -9.95
CA ALA A 439 1.94 25.61 -10.18
C ALA A 439 2.83 26.47 -9.26
N LYS A 440 2.97 27.75 -9.59
CA LYS A 440 3.53 28.76 -8.68
C LYS A 440 2.41 29.57 -8.03
N ALA A 441 2.59 30.00 -6.78
CA ALA A 441 1.75 30.99 -6.13
C ALA A 441 2.50 32.33 -6.00
N LEU A 442 1.79 33.43 -6.20
CA LEU A 442 2.28 34.79 -5.95
C LEU A 442 1.30 35.51 -5.03
N LEU A 443 1.80 36.06 -3.94
CA LEU A 443 0.98 36.71 -2.93
C LEU A 443 0.97 38.21 -3.14
N THR A 444 -0.19 38.85 -2.94
CA THR A 444 -0.30 40.30 -2.87
C THR A 444 -1.45 40.70 -1.95
N VAL A 445 -1.63 42.01 -1.71
CA VAL A 445 -2.72 42.55 -0.90
C VAL A 445 -4.07 42.42 -1.62
N HIS A 446 -5.17 42.37 -0.86
CA HIS A 446 -6.50 42.35 -1.45
C HIS A 446 -6.90 43.75 -1.94
N PRO A 447 -7.52 43.92 -3.13
CA PRO A 447 -7.89 45.25 -3.67
C PRO A 447 -8.78 46.08 -2.73
N SER A 448 -9.64 45.43 -1.94
CA SER A 448 -10.46 46.13 -0.93
C SER A 448 -9.65 46.79 0.18
N TYR A 449 -8.41 46.34 0.44
CA TYR A 449 -7.49 47.01 1.37
C TYR A 449 -7.10 48.40 0.84
N LEU A 450 -6.83 48.52 -0.47
CA LEU A 450 -6.51 49.80 -1.12
C LEU A 450 -7.64 50.84 -0.95
N LEU A 451 -8.89 50.37 -0.92
CA LEU A 451 -10.05 51.25 -0.72
C LEU A 451 -10.21 51.74 0.73
N ARG A 452 -9.58 51.06 1.69
CA ARG A 452 -9.68 51.36 3.13
C ARG A 452 -8.52 52.18 3.68
N ILE A 453 -7.47 52.43 2.89
CA ILE A 453 -6.35 53.27 3.31
C ILE A 453 -6.81 54.73 3.35
N PRO A 454 -6.80 55.40 4.52
CA PRO A 454 -7.31 56.77 4.65
C PRO A 454 -6.34 57.80 4.08
N GLU A 455 -5.03 57.59 4.25
CA GLU A 455 -4.00 58.53 3.82
C GLU A 455 -3.73 58.38 2.32
N ALA A 456 -3.85 59.48 1.56
CA ALA A 456 -3.73 59.46 0.11
C ALA A 456 -2.35 59.00 -0.39
N ALA A 457 -1.27 59.45 0.26
CA ALA A 457 0.10 59.07 -0.10
C ALA A 457 0.34 57.57 0.12
N ALA A 458 -0.05 57.04 1.28
CA ALA A 458 0.04 55.61 1.58
C ALA A 458 -0.81 54.76 0.62
N LYS A 459 -2.00 55.26 0.25
CA LYS A 459 -2.89 54.59 -0.72
C LYS A 459 -2.26 54.52 -2.12
N ALA A 460 -1.65 55.61 -2.58
CA ALA A 460 -0.96 55.65 -3.86
C ALA A 460 0.25 54.71 -3.88
N ALA A 461 1.09 54.74 -2.84
CA ALA A 461 2.24 53.84 -2.70
C ALA A 461 1.82 52.37 -2.65
N GLU A 462 0.75 52.03 -1.93
CA GLU A 462 0.25 50.65 -1.88
C GLU A 462 -0.33 50.17 -3.22
N ARG A 463 -1.02 51.07 -3.94
CA ARG A 463 -1.51 50.78 -5.30
C ARG A 463 -0.36 50.49 -6.26
N GLU A 464 0.71 51.28 -6.21
CA GLU A 464 1.89 51.06 -7.04
C GLU A 464 2.53 49.69 -6.75
N ARG A 465 2.70 49.34 -5.46
CA ARG A 465 3.20 48.02 -5.05
C ARG A 465 2.28 46.88 -5.53
N PHE A 466 0.96 47.08 -5.47
CA PHE A 466 -0.02 46.12 -5.97
C PHE A 466 0.13 45.91 -7.50
N THR A 467 0.23 46.97 -8.29
CA THR A 467 0.46 46.88 -9.74
C THR A 467 1.82 46.24 -10.06
N LEU A 468 2.87 46.51 -9.28
CA LEU A 468 4.18 45.86 -9.41
C LEU A 468 4.11 44.34 -9.20
N ASP A 469 3.35 43.87 -8.20
CA ASP A 469 3.13 42.44 -7.99
C ASP A 469 2.42 41.79 -9.18
N LEU A 470 1.42 42.46 -9.78
CA LEU A 470 0.74 41.96 -10.99
C LEU A 470 1.67 41.94 -12.21
N LYS A 471 2.52 42.96 -12.39
CA LYS A 471 3.57 42.94 -13.42
C LYS A 471 4.54 41.78 -13.20
N ARG A 472 4.90 41.49 -11.94
CA ARG A 472 5.71 40.33 -11.59
C ARG A 472 5.01 39.02 -11.96
N ALA A 473 3.70 38.92 -11.77
CA ALA A 473 2.92 37.75 -12.18
C ALA A 473 3.10 37.45 -13.67
N LYS A 474 3.06 38.47 -14.53
CA LYS A 474 3.31 38.32 -15.98
C LYS A 474 4.69 37.75 -16.30
N THR A 475 5.72 38.09 -15.52
CA THR A 475 7.09 37.54 -15.72
C THR A 475 7.24 36.08 -15.27
N LEU A 476 6.34 35.58 -14.42
CA LEU A 476 6.38 34.22 -13.88
C LEU A 476 5.55 33.22 -14.70
N LEU A 477 4.74 33.71 -15.65
CA LEU A 477 3.85 32.91 -16.52
C LEU A 477 4.60 32.28 -17.68
#